data_AF-A0A957DY71-F1
#
_entry.id   AF-A0A957DY71-F1
#
_cell.length_a   1.000
_cell.length_b   1.000
_cell.length_c   1.000
_cell.angle_alpha   90.00
_cell.angle_beta   90.00
_cell.angle_gamma   90.00
#
_symmetry.space_group_name_H-M   'P 1'
#
loop_
_entity.id
_entity.type
_entity.pdbx_description
1 polymer ?
#
loop_
_entity_poly.entity_id
_entity_poly.type
_entity_poly.pdbx_seq_one_letter_code
_entity_poly.pdbx_strand_id
1 'polypeptide(L)'
;MSTYNKKQLSEYTIERLTPELLIANRKSNRELIMFVKQKDVDIESLLKKAQKPAADAMVLHPFYRGKVETSLKCAVRDLNDFAIWYTPGVAAPCRDIEANPERVYDHTNKWNTVAVVSDGTRVLGLGDIGPKAGLPVMEGKALLYKYLG
;
A
#
# COMPACT_ATOMS: atom_id res chain seq x y z
N MET A 1 -14.50 -12.71 -51.58
CA MET A 1 -15.62 -11.79 -51.90
C MET A 1 -16.42 -11.60 -50.61
N SER A 2 -16.72 -10.35 -50.25
CA SER A 2 -17.46 -9.85 -49.05
C SER A 2 -16.64 -8.99 -48.05
N THR A 3 -16.30 -7.79 -48.54
CA THR A 3 -16.50 -6.44 -47.98
C THR A 3 -16.58 -6.16 -46.46
N TYR A 4 -15.65 -5.28 -46.02
CA TYR A 4 -15.79 -4.03 -45.23
C TYR A 4 -16.35 -4.05 -43.79
N ASN A 5 -15.51 -3.61 -42.81
CA ASN A 5 -15.57 -2.27 -42.18
C ASN A 5 -14.77 -2.26 -40.85
N LYS A 6 -13.53 -1.74 -40.87
CA LYS A 6 -12.82 -1.31 -39.64
C LYS A 6 -12.38 0.14 -39.83
N LYS A 7 -13.28 1.05 -39.48
CA LYS A 7 -12.96 2.43 -39.13
C LYS A 7 -12.44 2.43 -37.68
N GLN A 8 -11.12 2.40 -37.50
CA GLN A 8 -10.47 3.02 -36.34
C GLN A 8 -8.99 3.22 -36.65
N LEU A 9 -8.74 4.34 -37.33
CA LEU A 9 -7.42 4.96 -37.44
C LEU A 9 -7.15 5.68 -36.12
N SER A 10 -6.09 5.27 -35.42
CA SER A 10 -5.36 6.14 -34.49
C SER A 10 -3.89 5.76 -34.47
N GLU A 11 -3.27 5.76 -35.65
CA GLU A 11 -1.82 5.92 -35.76
C GLU A 11 -1.56 7.39 -36.07
N TYR A 12 -1.00 8.09 -35.08
CA TYR A 12 -0.41 9.40 -35.24
C TYR A 12 0.79 9.28 -36.19
N THR A 13 0.54 9.39 -37.49
CA THR A 13 1.59 9.64 -38.48
C THR A 13 1.67 11.15 -38.68
N ILE A 14 2.77 11.74 -38.22
CA ILE A 14 3.13 13.13 -38.49
C ILE A 14 3.51 13.22 -39.97
N GLU A 15 2.54 13.42 -40.85
CA GLU A 15 2.81 13.75 -42.25
C GLU A 15 3.27 15.20 -42.37
N ARG A 16 4.34 15.38 -43.16
CA ARG A 16 4.97 16.67 -43.48
C ARG A 16 3.94 17.65 -44.05
N LEU A 17 3.63 18.68 -43.28
CA LEU A 17 2.81 19.81 -43.72
C LEU A 17 3.54 20.60 -44.82
N THR A 18 2.92 20.73 -45.99
CA THR A 18 3.38 21.63 -47.06
C THR A 18 3.22 23.10 -46.63
N PRO A 19 4.04 24.04 -47.15
CA PRO A 19 4.03 25.45 -46.74
C PRO A 19 2.68 26.17 -46.92
N GLU A 20 1.82 25.66 -47.80
CA GLU A 20 0.52 26.23 -48.13
C GLU A 20 -0.52 26.07 -47.01
N LEU A 21 -0.44 25.00 -46.20
CA LEU A 21 -1.32 24.80 -45.03
C LEU A 21 -0.95 25.67 -43.83
N LEU A 22 0.25 26.27 -43.80
CA LEU A 22 0.69 27.14 -42.70
C LEU A 22 0.03 28.53 -42.75
N ILE A 23 -0.44 28.96 -43.92
CA ILE A 23 -0.96 30.31 -44.15
C ILE A 23 -2.48 30.37 -43.91
N ALA A 24 -3.21 29.27 -44.14
CA ALA A 24 -4.65 29.20 -43.88
C ALA A 24 -5.03 29.19 -42.39
N ASN A 25 -4.08 28.85 -41.49
CA ASN A 25 -4.36 28.62 -40.07
C ASN A 25 -4.09 29.84 -39.15
N ARG A 26 -4.01 31.06 -39.71
CA ARG A 26 -3.80 32.28 -38.90
C ARG A 26 -5.07 32.85 -38.25
N LYS A 27 -6.29 32.40 -38.63
CA LYS A 27 -7.55 32.97 -38.11
C LYS A 27 -8.26 32.17 -37.02
N SER A 28 -7.87 30.92 -36.71
CA SER A 28 -8.50 30.12 -35.63
C SER A 28 -7.58 29.87 -34.42
N ASN A 29 -6.34 30.36 -34.43
CA ASN A 29 -5.42 30.15 -33.33
C ASN A 29 -5.86 30.79 -32.00
N ARG A 30 -6.75 31.79 -32.00
CA ARG A 30 -7.33 32.32 -30.75
C ARG A 30 -8.30 31.34 -30.08
N GLU A 31 -9.07 30.58 -30.86
CA GLU A 31 -9.98 29.56 -30.35
C GLU A 31 -9.24 28.28 -29.94
N LEU A 32 -8.19 27.91 -30.69
CA LEU A 32 -7.33 26.76 -30.33
C LEU A 32 -6.49 27.05 -29.07
N ILE A 33 -5.98 28.27 -28.91
CA ILE A 33 -5.29 28.72 -27.70
C ILE A 33 -6.27 28.86 -26.52
N MET A 34 -7.57 29.10 -26.77
CA MET A 34 -8.62 29.04 -25.74
C MET A 34 -9.01 27.60 -25.36
N PHE A 35 -9.01 26.65 -26.30
CA PHE A 35 -9.37 25.25 -26.04
C PHE A 35 -8.30 24.50 -25.24
N VAL A 36 -7.04 24.93 -25.33
CA VAL A 36 -5.92 24.38 -24.53
C VAL A 36 -5.85 25.00 -23.12
N LYS A 37 -6.65 26.03 -22.81
CA LYS A 37 -6.70 26.70 -21.49
C LYS A 37 -7.65 26.06 -20.47
N GLN A 38 -7.93 24.76 -20.56
CA GLN A 38 -8.67 24.04 -19.50
C GLN A 38 -7.90 22.83 -18.97
N LYS A 39 -6.95 23.13 -18.09
CA LYS A 39 -6.90 22.60 -16.73
C LYS A 39 -5.97 23.53 -15.98
N ASP A 40 -6.50 24.67 -15.54
CA ASP A 40 -5.86 25.45 -14.49
C ASP A 40 -5.86 24.56 -13.25
N VAL A 41 -4.79 23.78 -13.12
CA VAL A 41 -4.51 22.97 -11.96
C VAL A 41 -4.26 23.97 -10.84
N ASP A 42 -5.25 24.14 -9.97
CA ASP A 42 -5.08 24.93 -8.76
C ASP A 42 -4.00 24.27 -7.89
N ILE A 43 -2.79 24.84 -7.98
CA ILE A 43 -1.57 24.36 -7.31
C ILE A 43 -1.80 24.34 -5.80
N GLU A 44 -2.55 25.31 -5.27
CA GLU A 44 -2.85 25.40 -3.85
C GLU A 44 -3.70 24.22 -3.39
N SER A 45 -4.75 23.88 -4.15
CA SER A 45 -5.56 22.68 -3.92
C SER A 45 -4.71 21.41 -3.92
N LEU A 46 -3.76 21.28 -4.86
CA LEU A 46 -2.91 20.10 -4.95
C LEU A 46 -1.93 20.01 -3.79
N LEU A 47 -1.31 21.13 -3.40
CA LEU A 47 -0.41 21.18 -2.25
C LEU A 47 -1.14 20.79 -0.97
N LYS A 48 -2.36 21.29 -0.77
CA LYS A 48 -3.20 20.92 0.38
C LYS A 48 -3.54 19.43 0.38
N LYS A 49 -3.87 18.86 -0.78
CA LYS A 49 -4.12 17.41 -0.93
C LYS A 49 -2.87 16.59 -0.64
N ALA A 50 -1.69 17.04 -1.07
CA ALA A 50 -0.44 16.34 -0.85
C ALA A 50 0.01 16.37 0.63
N GLN A 51 -0.29 17.45 1.36
CA GLN A 51 0.07 17.60 2.77
C GLN A 51 -0.90 16.88 3.72
N LYS A 52 -2.15 16.68 3.29
CA LYS A 52 -3.21 16.09 4.12
C LYS A 52 -2.83 14.74 4.78
N PRO A 53 -2.20 13.77 4.10
CA PRO A 53 -1.85 12.49 4.73
C PRO A 53 -0.90 12.65 5.93
N ALA A 54 0.05 13.59 5.86
CA ALA A 54 0.97 13.85 6.96
C ALA A 54 0.25 14.48 8.16
N ALA A 55 -0.68 15.42 7.90
CA ALA A 55 -1.52 16.02 8.94
C ALA A 55 -2.42 14.97 9.60
N ASP A 56 -3.09 14.13 8.80
CA ASP A 56 -3.95 13.06 9.30
C ASP A 56 -3.13 12.02 10.09
N ALA A 57 -1.90 11.69 9.67
CA ALA A 57 -1.02 10.76 10.38
C ALA A 57 -0.69 11.23 11.82
N MET A 58 -0.51 12.54 12.03
CA MET A 58 -0.26 13.11 13.35
C MET A 58 -1.45 12.99 14.31
N VAL A 59 -2.67 12.85 13.78
CA VAL A 59 -3.87 12.62 14.58
C VAL A 59 -4.13 11.13 14.80
N LEU A 60 -4.02 10.34 13.73
CA LEU A 60 -4.44 8.94 13.73
C LEU A 60 -3.46 8.01 14.45
N HIS A 61 -2.13 8.24 14.32
CA HIS A 61 -1.15 7.41 15.03
C HIS A 61 -1.33 7.48 16.55
N PRO A 62 -1.48 8.65 17.20
CA PRO A 62 -1.78 8.74 18.62
C PRO A 62 -3.16 8.20 18.99
N PHE A 63 -4.17 8.42 18.15
CA PHE A 63 -5.54 7.96 18.41
C PHE A 63 -5.61 6.42 18.53
N TYR A 64 -5.00 5.70 17.59
CA TYR A 64 -4.95 4.23 17.61
C TYR A 64 -3.82 3.65 18.46
N ARG A 65 -2.86 4.48 18.88
CA ARG A 65 -1.66 4.08 19.65
C ARG A 65 -0.83 3.01 18.93
N GLY A 66 -0.61 3.23 17.64
CA GLY A 66 0.04 2.26 16.75
C GLY A 66 -0.90 1.81 15.63
N LYS A 67 -0.43 0.87 14.82
CA LYS A 67 -1.16 0.42 13.61
C LYS A 67 -1.56 -1.06 13.63
N VAL A 68 -0.95 -1.84 14.52
CA VAL A 68 -1.10 -3.30 14.56
C VAL A 68 -1.54 -3.70 15.97
N GLU A 69 -2.51 -4.61 16.03
CA GLU A 69 -2.98 -5.21 17.28
C GLU A 69 -2.78 -6.73 17.26
N THR A 70 -2.71 -7.32 18.45
CA THR A 70 -2.81 -8.77 18.63
C THR A 70 -4.22 -9.14 19.06
N SER A 71 -4.84 -10.07 18.33
CA SER A 71 -6.18 -10.59 18.63
C SER A 71 -6.17 -12.12 18.74
N LEU A 72 -7.15 -12.67 19.46
CA LEU A 72 -7.31 -14.11 19.62
C LEU A 72 -7.79 -14.73 18.30
N LYS A 73 -7.12 -15.83 17.89
CA LYS A 73 -7.57 -16.66 16.74
C LYS A 73 -8.49 -17.80 17.19
N CYS A 74 -8.29 -18.31 18.41
CA CYS A 74 -9.09 -19.38 18.97
C CYS A 74 -10.29 -18.80 19.75
N ALA A 75 -11.37 -19.60 19.84
CA ALA A 75 -12.52 -19.23 20.65
C ALA A 75 -12.23 -19.44 22.14
N VAL A 76 -12.57 -18.44 22.95
CA VAL A 76 -12.59 -18.51 24.41
C VAL A 76 -13.98 -18.09 24.85
N ARG A 77 -14.80 -19.07 25.24
CA ARG A 77 -16.23 -18.91 25.57
C ARG A 77 -16.46 -18.86 27.07
N ASP A 78 -15.73 -19.69 27.80
CA ASP A 78 -15.75 -19.76 29.25
C ASP A 78 -14.38 -20.22 29.79
N LEU A 79 -14.27 -20.31 31.11
CA LEU A 79 -13.01 -20.65 31.78
C LEU A 79 -12.48 -22.04 31.43
N ASN A 80 -13.33 -22.98 31.02
CA ASN A 80 -12.90 -24.33 30.67
C ASN A 80 -12.07 -24.36 29.38
N ASP A 81 -12.25 -23.39 28.48
CA ASP A 81 -11.44 -23.30 27.26
C ASP A 81 -9.95 -23.08 27.57
N PHE A 82 -9.60 -22.49 28.73
CA PHE A 82 -8.20 -22.38 29.16
C PHE A 82 -7.57 -23.74 29.46
N ALA A 83 -8.34 -24.77 29.80
CA ALA A 83 -7.80 -26.12 29.96
C ALA A 83 -7.31 -26.71 28.64
N ILE A 84 -7.76 -26.18 27.49
CA ILE A 84 -7.33 -26.56 26.14
C ILE A 84 -6.16 -25.69 25.69
N TRP A 85 -6.34 -24.36 25.71
CA TRP A 85 -5.37 -23.40 25.17
C TRP A 85 -4.18 -23.15 26.11
N TYR A 86 -4.29 -23.55 27.37
CA TYR A 86 -3.28 -23.40 28.39
C TYR A 86 -3.18 -24.69 29.22
N THR A 87 -2.81 -24.59 30.50
CA THR A 87 -2.67 -25.75 31.39
C THR A 87 -4.02 -26.41 31.66
N PRO A 88 -4.13 -27.75 31.57
CA PRO A 88 -3.06 -28.72 31.25
C PRO A 88 -2.90 -29.06 29.76
N GLY A 89 -3.85 -28.69 28.90
CA GLY A 89 -3.92 -29.11 27.49
C GLY A 89 -2.71 -28.74 26.63
N VAL A 90 -2.10 -27.58 26.89
CA VAL A 90 -0.91 -27.09 26.17
C VAL A 90 0.29 -28.05 26.23
N ALA A 91 0.33 -28.96 27.21
CA ALA A 91 1.40 -29.96 27.30
C ALA A 91 1.43 -30.94 26.10
N ALA A 92 0.28 -31.22 25.48
CA ALA A 92 0.21 -32.13 24.33
C ALA A 92 0.95 -31.58 23.09
N PRO A 93 0.66 -30.37 22.57
CA PRO A 93 1.44 -29.82 21.45
C PRO A 93 2.91 -29.59 21.80
N CYS A 94 3.25 -29.24 23.06
CA CYS A 94 4.65 -29.14 23.49
C CYS A 94 5.42 -30.47 23.30
N ARG A 95 4.85 -31.59 23.76
CA ARG A 95 5.47 -32.92 23.62
C ARG A 95 5.54 -33.38 22.17
N ASP A 96 4.54 -33.04 21.36
CA ASP A 96 4.56 -33.36 19.93
C ASP A 96 5.66 -32.60 19.18
N ILE A 97 5.86 -31.31 19.50
CA ILE A 97 6.98 -30.51 18.96
C ILE A 97 8.32 -31.03 19.48
N GLU A 98 8.41 -31.44 20.74
CA GLU A 98 9.63 -32.05 21.31
C GLU A 98 10.02 -33.32 20.55
N ALA A 99 9.04 -34.18 20.26
CA ALA A 99 9.27 -35.41 19.49
C ALA A 99 9.54 -35.14 18.00
N ASN A 100 8.91 -34.11 17.41
CA ASN A 100 9.08 -33.70 16.03
C ASN A 100 9.10 -32.16 15.90
N PRO A 101 10.30 -31.54 15.84
CA PRO A 101 10.45 -30.09 15.81
C PRO A 101 9.74 -29.38 14.67
N GLU A 102 9.51 -30.03 13.52
CA GLU A 102 8.82 -29.41 12.38
C GLU A 102 7.33 -29.18 12.64
N ARG A 103 6.73 -29.92 13.60
CA ARG A 103 5.33 -29.70 14.03
C ARG A 103 5.11 -28.31 14.64
N VAL A 104 6.16 -27.54 14.89
CA VAL A 104 6.05 -26.12 15.29
C VAL A 104 5.24 -25.30 14.29
N TYR A 105 5.29 -25.64 13.00
CA TYR A 105 4.51 -24.96 11.96
C TYR A 105 3.02 -25.36 12.02
N ASP A 106 2.69 -26.54 12.50
CA ASP A 106 1.31 -26.99 12.65
C ASP A 106 0.65 -26.42 13.92
N HIS A 107 1.40 -26.38 15.02
CA HIS A 107 0.85 -26.07 16.35
C HIS A 107 0.94 -24.59 16.75
N THR A 108 1.70 -23.76 16.03
CA THR A 108 1.98 -22.38 16.45
C THR A 108 1.77 -21.39 15.33
N ASN A 109 1.76 -20.10 15.67
CA ASN A 109 1.68 -19.03 14.67
C ASN A 109 2.89 -18.98 13.71
N LYS A 110 3.95 -19.77 13.93
CA LYS A 110 5.18 -19.74 13.14
C LYS A 110 4.96 -19.96 11.65
N TRP A 111 3.95 -20.73 11.24
CA TRP A 111 3.64 -20.94 9.82
C TRP A 111 3.27 -19.68 9.05
N ASN A 112 2.78 -18.64 9.73
CA ASN A 112 2.36 -17.39 9.11
C ASN A 112 2.78 -16.16 9.91
N THR A 113 3.91 -16.23 10.61
CA THR A 113 4.47 -15.08 11.34
C THR A 113 5.78 -14.67 10.72
N VAL A 114 5.87 -13.41 10.30
CA VAL A 114 7.10 -12.79 9.77
C VAL A 114 7.54 -11.69 10.72
N ALA A 115 8.84 -11.63 11.02
CA ALA A 115 9.42 -10.57 11.83
C ALA A 115 9.96 -9.44 10.93
N VAL A 116 9.51 -8.21 11.17
CA VAL A 116 10.08 -7.01 10.54
C VAL A 116 11.12 -6.41 11.48
N VAL A 117 12.40 -6.64 11.18
CA VAL A 117 13.53 -6.25 12.04
C VAL A 117 14.36 -5.15 11.35
N SER A 118 14.68 -4.10 12.10
CA SER A 118 15.54 -2.99 11.66
C SER A 118 16.19 -2.35 12.88
N ASP A 119 17.45 -1.92 12.75
CA ASP A 119 18.18 -1.15 13.77
C ASP A 119 17.87 0.36 13.71
N GLY A 120 17.31 0.83 12.59
CA GLY A 120 16.90 2.23 12.41
C GLY A 120 17.97 3.13 11.80
N THR A 121 19.09 2.56 11.32
CA THR A 121 20.21 3.31 10.74
C THR A 121 19.93 3.87 9.34
N ARG A 122 18.90 3.34 8.65
CA ARG A 122 18.44 3.86 7.35
C ARG A 122 16.93 3.76 7.19
N VAL A 123 16.22 4.73 7.74
CA VAL A 123 14.76 4.81 7.66
C VAL A 123 14.34 5.71 6.50
N LEU A 124 13.85 5.12 5.41
CA LEU A 124 13.39 5.85 4.21
C LEU A 124 14.47 6.84 3.71
N GLY A 125 14.09 8.09 3.46
CA GLY A 125 15.00 9.19 3.16
C GLY A 125 15.47 9.99 4.38
N LEU A 126 15.16 9.53 5.60
CA LEU A 126 15.45 10.25 6.85
C LEU A 126 16.85 9.93 7.41
N GLY A 127 17.50 8.87 6.90
CA GLY A 127 18.83 8.44 7.36
C GLY A 127 18.77 7.67 8.68
N ASP A 128 19.80 7.85 9.49
CA ASP A 128 19.91 7.25 10.82
C ASP A 128 19.14 8.09 11.85
N ILE A 129 17.96 7.61 12.20
CA ILE A 129 17.08 8.22 13.22
C ILE A 129 16.90 7.30 14.43
N GLY A 130 17.64 6.19 14.45
CA GLY A 130 17.57 5.17 15.50
C GLY A 130 16.28 4.34 15.51
N PRO A 131 16.25 3.29 16.36
CA PRO A 131 15.21 2.27 16.32
C PRO A 131 13.83 2.81 16.73
N LYS A 132 13.78 3.71 17.72
CA LYS A 132 12.52 4.26 18.24
C LYS A 132 11.78 5.09 17.18
N ALA A 133 12.50 5.95 16.46
CA ALA A 133 11.90 6.78 15.43
C ALA A 133 11.53 5.99 14.16
N GLY A 134 12.18 4.83 13.94
CA GLY A 134 11.84 3.89 12.87
C GLY A 134 10.60 3.02 13.13
N LEU A 135 10.14 2.89 14.37
CA LEU A 135 9.02 2.01 14.73
C LEU A 135 7.74 2.23 13.89
N PRO A 136 7.27 3.47 13.63
CA PRO A 136 6.07 3.69 12.82
C PRO A 136 6.20 3.15 11.39
N VAL A 137 7.42 3.04 10.85
CA VAL A 137 7.70 2.45 9.54
C VAL A 137 7.65 0.93 9.62
N MET A 138 8.19 0.34 10.69
CA MET A 138 8.18 -1.12 10.89
C MET A 138 6.75 -1.65 11.11
N GLU A 139 5.96 -0.97 11.94
CA GLU A 139 4.53 -1.26 12.09
C GLU A 139 3.77 -1.10 10.76
N GLY A 140 4.12 -0.07 9.97
CA GLY A 140 3.53 0.12 8.64
C GLY A 140 3.81 -1.05 7.70
N LYS A 141 5.04 -1.57 7.69
CA LYS A 141 5.37 -2.78 6.93
C LYS A 141 4.62 -4.00 7.42
N ALA A 142 4.49 -4.20 8.74
CA ALA A 142 3.71 -5.29 9.32
C ALA A 142 2.23 -5.21 8.93
N LEU A 143 1.63 -4.01 8.93
CA LEU A 143 0.27 -3.77 8.44
C LEU A 143 0.12 -4.18 6.98
N LEU A 144 1.08 -3.83 6.11
CA LEU A 144 1.03 -4.21 4.69
C LEU A 144 1.09 -5.73 4.51
N TYR A 145 1.96 -6.42 5.25
CA TYR A 145 1.99 -7.89 5.23
C TYR A 145 0.66 -8.50 5.65
N LYS A 146 0.00 -7.93 6.67
CA LYS A 146 -1.29 -8.44 7.12
C LYS A 146 -2.45 -8.14 6.15
N TYR A 147 -2.39 -7.02 5.45
CA TYR A 147 -3.49 -6.56 4.59
C TYR A 147 -3.39 -7.09 3.15
N LEU A 148 -2.18 -7.26 2.61
CA LEU A 148 -1.95 -7.65 1.21
C LEU A 148 -1.40 -9.07 1.04
N GLY A 149 -0.81 -9.66 2.09
CA GLY A 149 -0.13 -10.96 2.06
C GLY A 149 -1.00 -12.13 2.48
#